data_AF-A0A2N1XK12-F1
#
_entry.id   AF-A0A2N1XK12-F1
#
_cell.length_a   1.000
_cell.length_b   1.000
_cell.length_c   1.000
_cell.angle_alpha   90.00
_cell.angle_beta   90.00
_cell.angle_gamma   90.00
#
_symmetry.space_group_name_H-M   'P 1'
#
loop_
_entity.id
_entity.type
_entity.pdbx_description
1 polymer ?
#
loop_
_entity_poly.entity_id
_entity_poly.type
_entity_poly.pdbx_seq_one_letter_code
_entity_poly.pdbx_strand_id
1 'polypeptide(L)' 'MQKSHAIEVDATMVAHGLALEPTQFRDLMARGKVRVLCERGIGEDEGQYRVTFYYRRQRHRFVTDLAGNLIT' A
#
# COMPACT_ATOMS: atom_id res chain seq x y z
N MET A 1 -22.65 -3.00 -9.90
CA MET A 1 -21.62 -1.99 -9.58
C MET A 1 -20.97 -2.36 -8.25
N GLN A 2 -19.71 -2.81 -8.24
CA GLN A 2 -18.99 -3.08 -6.99
C GLN A 2 -18.35 -1.76 -6.53
N LYS A 3 -18.65 -1.33 -5.30
CA LYS A 3 -18.07 -0.12 -4.71
C LYS A 3 -16.56 -0.29 -4.56
N SER A 4 -15.79 0.67 -5.05
CA SER A 4 -14.37 0.81 -4.72
C SER A 4 -14.26 1.18 -3.23
N HIS A 5 -13.64 0.32 -2.44
CA HIS A 5 -13.32 0.63 -1.04
C HIS A 5 -11.91 1.21 -0.99
N ALA A 6 -11.73 2.24 -0.16
CA ALA A 6 -10.41 2.78 0.13
C ALA A 6 -9.81 2.02 1.32
N ILE A 7 -8.53 1.70 1.22
CA ILE A 7 -7.74 1.15 2.33
C ILE A 7 -6.82 2.27 2.80
N GLU A 8 -6.93 2.65 4.07
CA GLU A 8 -6.04 3.63 4.69
C GLU A 8 -4.80 2.92 5.23
N VAL A 9 -3.62 3.47 4.98
CA VAL A 9 -2.34 2.88 5.38
C VAL A 9 -1.48 3.96 6.00
N ASP A 10 -0.78 3.65 7.10
CA ASP A 10 0.21 4.55 7.67
C ASP A 10 1.36 4.80 6.67
N ALA A 11 1.46 6.05 6.22
CA ALA A 11 2.49 6.52 5.31
C ALA A 11 3.91 6.35 5.88
N THR A 12 4.09 6.39 7.20
CA THR A 12 5.38 6.26 7.88
C THR A 12 5.97 4.87 7.65
N MET A 13 5.17 3.84 7.88
CA MET A 13 5.53 2.45 7.61
C MET A 13 5.96 2.25 6.15
N VAL A 14 5.15 2.74 5.20
CA VAL A 14 5.44 2.58 3.77
C VAL A 14 6.70 3.33 3.36
N ALA A 15 6.88 4.55 3.87
CA ALA A 15 8.06 5.37 3.59
C ALA A 15 9.35 4.68 4.06
N HIS A 16 9.38 4.18 5.30
CA HIS A 16 10.52 3.42 5.82
C HIS A 16 10.80 2.16 4.99
N GLY A 17 9.76 1.44 4.57
CA GLY A 17 9.89 0.28 3.68
C GLY A 17 10.47 0.58 2.29
N LEU A 18 10.46 1.86 1.87
CA LEU A 18 11.04 2.35 0.61
C LEU A 18 12.33 3.16 0.81
N ALA A 19 12.87 3.18 2.04
CA ALA A 19 14.00 4.03 2.43
C ALA A 19 13.78 5.51 2.08
N LEU A 20 12.60 6.02 2.42
CA LEU A 20 12.18 7.42 2.26
C LEU A 20 11.74 8.00 3.61
N GLU A 21 11.86 9.32 3.73
CA GLU A 21 11.18 10.04 4.81
C GLU A 21 9.67 10.17 4.54
N PRO A 22 8.80 10.18 5.57
CA PRO A 22 7.34 10.23 5.37
C PRO A 22 6.85 11.44 4.57
N THR A 23 7.46 12.61 4.78
CA THR A 23 7.13 13.83 4.01
C THR A 23 7.53 13.70 2.54
N GLN A 24 8.74 13.17 2.27
CA GLN A 24 9.21 12.91 0.92
C GLN A 24 8.33 11.88 0.20
N PHE A 25 7.92 10.82 0.90
CA PHE A 25 7.00 9.81 0.36
C PHE A 25 5.66 10.46 -0.04
N ARG A 26 5.06 11.29 0.82
CA ARG A 26 3.81 12.01 0.52
C ARG A 26 3.94 12.92 -0.69
N ASP A 27 5.04 13.67 -0.80
CA ASP A 27 5.30 14.52 -1.97
C ASP A 27 5.44 13.72 -3.26
N LEU A 28 6.11 12.56 -3.20
CA LEU A 28 6.28 11.68 -4.37
C LEU A 28 4.97 11.00 -4.77
N MET A 29 4.11 10.65 -3.81
CA MET A 29 2.74 10.18 -4.06
C MET A 29 1.91 11.26 -4.76
N ALA A 30 1.91 12.49 -4.23
CA ALA A 30 1.18 13.62 -4.83
C ALA A 30 1.66 13.94 -6.26
N ARG A 31 2.94 13.70 -6.56
CA ARG A 31 3.54 13.86 -7.90
C ARG A 31 3.40 12.63 -8.80
N GLY A 32 2.72 11.57 -8.35
CA GLY A 32 2.54 10.32 -9.10
C GLY A 32 3.84 9.55 -9.37
N LYS A 33 4.89 9.76 -8.57
CA LYS A 33 6.20 9.08 -8.70
C LYS A 33 6.28 7.78 -7.94
N VAL A 34 5.42 7.59 -6.94
CA VAL A 34 5.17 6.30 -6.31
C VAL A 34 3.94 5.68 -6.96
N ARG A 35 4.07 4.43 -7.40
CA ARG A 35 2.94 3.66 -7.96
C ARG A 35 2.46 2.66 -6.92
N VAL A 36 1.15 2.45 -6.86
CA VAL A 36 0.51 1.48 -5.95
C VAL A 36 -0.19 0.41 -6.77
N LEU A 37 -0.01 -0.85 -6.37
CA LEU A 37 -0.81 -1.98 -6.80
C LEU A 37 -1.54 -2.53 -5.58
N CYS A 38 -2.86 -2.67 -5.68
CA CYS A 38 -3.68 -3.32 -4.67
C CYS A 38 -4.34 -4.54 -5.29
N GLU A 39 -4.11 -5.70 -4.71
CA GLU A 39 -4.68 -6.98 -5.12
C GLU A 39 -5.62 -7.46 -4.03
N ARG A 40 -6.85 -7.85 -4.40
CA ARG A 40 -7.82 -8.44 -3.47
C ARG A 40 -7.65 -9.96 -3.44
N GLY A 41 -7.51 -10.53 -2.25
CA GLY A 41 -7.50 -11.97 -2.04
C GLY A 41 -8.86 -12.61 -2.30
N ILE A 42 -8.84 -13.90 -2.67
CA ILE A 42 -10.03 -14.72 -2.93
C ILE A 42 -9.83 -16.09 -2.30
N GLY A 43 -10.91 -16.83 -2.03
CA GLY A 43 -10.83 -18.15 -1.41
C GLY A 43 -10.30 -18.04 0.02
N GLU A 44 -9.18 -18.70 0.31
CA GLU A 44 -8.56 -18.68 1.65
C GLU A 44 -8.07 -17.28 2.07
N ASP A 45 -7.78 -16.41 1.09
CA ASP A 45 -7.34 -15.03 1.32
C ASP A 45 -8.51 -14.02 1.25
N GLU A 46 -9.77 -14.47 1.24
CA GLU A 46 -10.91 -13.56 1.17
C GLU A 46 -10.89 -12.56 2.34
N GLY A 47 -11.06 -11.27 2.02
CA GLY A 47 -10.96 -10.17 2.98
C GLY A 47 -9.54 -9.64 3.21
N GLN A 48 -8.51 -10.31 2.67
CA GLN A 48 -7.13 -9.82 2.68
C GLN A 48 -6.80 -9.06 1.40
N TYR A 49 -5.90 -8.08 1.52
CA TYR A 49 -5.45 -7.23 0.44
C TYR A 49 -3.94 -7.15 0.44
N ARG A 50 -3.33 -7.47 -0.71
CA ARG A 50 -1.89 -7.30 -0.89
C ARG A 50 -1.63 -5.96 -1.54
N VAL A 51 -0.94 -5.09 -0.81
CA VAL A 51 -0.60 -3.75 -1.28
C VAL A 51 0.88 -3.70 -1.57
N THR A 52 1.25 -3.24 -2.76
CA THR A 52 2.64 -3.04 -3.16
C THR A 52 2.86 -1.62 -3.63
N PHE A 53 3.79 -0.92 -2.98
CA PHE A 53 4.28 0.39 -3.39
C PHE A 53 5.59 0.24 -4.17
N TYR A 54 5.70 0.92 -5.29
CA TYR A 54 6.87 0.92 -6.16
C TYR A 54 7.46 2.32 -6.24
N TYR A 55 8.77 2.41 -5.99
CA TYR A 55 9.54 3.63 -6.20
C TYR A 55 10.94 3.29 -6.71
N ARG A 56 11.27 3.75 -7.93
CA ARG A 56 12.53 3.43 -8.61
C ARG A 56 12.80 1.92 -8.64
N ARG A 57 13.88 1.45 -8.02
CA ARG A 57 14.28 0.04 -7.92
C ARG A 57 13.84 -0.61 -6.60
N GLN A 58 13.07 0.10 -5.77
CA GLN A 58 12.59 -0.36 -4.49
C GLN A 58 11.09 -0.69 -4.56
N ARG A 59 10.68 -1.69 -3.78
CA ARG A 59 9.27 -1.99 -3.54
C ARG A 59 9.06 -2.33 -2.07
N HIS A 60 7.94 -1.90 -1.54
CA HIS A 60 7.47 -2.29 -0.23
C HIS A 60 6.11 -2.99 -0.39
N ARG A 61 5.99 -4.18 0.20
CA ARG A 61 4.82 -5.05 0.06
C ARG A 61 4.41 -5.57 1.42
N PHE A 62 3.12 -5.51 1.68
CA PHE A 62 2.50 -6.04 2.89
C PHE A 62 1.08 -6.52 2.59
N VAL A 63 0.53 -7.32 3.48
CA VAL A 63 -0.87 -7.76 3.43
C VAL A 63 -1.65 -7.09 4.54
N THR A 64 -2.86 -6.65 4.23
CA THR A 64 -3.73 -5.93 5.14
C THR A 64 -5.19 -6.38 5.03
N ASP A 65 -5.98 -6.16 6.07
CA ASP A 65 -7.44 -6.22 5.96
C ASP A 65 -8.02 -4.95 5.31
N LEU A 66 -9.35 -4.87 5.20
CA LEU A 66 -10.00 -3.70 4.61
C LEU A 66 -9.84 -2.41 5.45
N ALA A 67 -9.57 -2.55 6.75
CA ALA A 67 -9.39 -1.44 7.67
C ALA A 67 -7.95 -0.89 7.66
N GLY A 68 -7.03 -1.52 6.93
CA GLY A 68 -5.63 -1.08 6.89
C GLY A 68 -4.74 -1.72 7.95
N ASN A 69 -5.25 -2.69 8.72
CA ASN A 69 -4.45 -3.39 9.71
C ASN A 69 -3.52 -4.39 9.00
N LEU A 70 -2.25 -4.41 9.41
CA LEU A 70 -1.29 -5.37 8.87
C LEU A 70 -1.61 -6.79 9.31
N ILE A 71 -1.55 -7.71 8.35
CA ILE A 71 -1.66 -9.15 8.58
C ILE A 71 -0.27 -9.79 8.53
N THR A 72 0.53 -9.45 7.51
CA THR A 72 1.90 -9.94 7.31
C THR A 72 2.75 -9.02 6.43
#